data_AF-A0A347TH43-F1
#
_entry.id   AF-A0A347TH43-F1
#
_cell.length_a   1.000
_cell.length_b   1.000
_cell.length_c   1.000
_cell.angle_alpha   90.00
_cell.angle_beta   90.00
_cell.angle_gamma   90.00
#
_symmetry.space_group_name_H-M   'P 1'
#
loop_
_entity.id
_entity.type
_entity.pdbx_description
1 polymer ?
#
loop_
_entity_poly.entity_id
_entity_poly.type
_entity_poly.pdbx_seq_one_letter_code
_entity_poly.pdbx_strand_id
1 'polypeptide(L)' 'MEIKFIDIMEKDIYIEYTNGDSEYISFTKTKKLIYKKLPTKIMYNCTNNEKSIIFLNILLNKYTSIDNLLILK' A
#
# COMPACT_ATOMS: atom_id res chain seq x y z
N MET A 1 12.88 6.86 5.59
CA MET A 1 12.54 5.54 5.02
C MET A 1 11.30 5.68 4.17
N GLU A 2 11.45 5.52 2.87
CA GLU A 2 10.37 5.63 1.88
C GLU A 2 9.78 4.25 1.60
N ILE A 3 8.48 4.20 1.32
CA ILE A 3 7.80 2.94 0.98
C ILE A 3 8.18 2.59 -0.46
N LYS A 4 8.74 1.41 -0.67
CA LYS A 4 9.09 0.88 -1.99
C LYS A 4 7.94 0.05 -2.56
N PHE A 5 7.42 -0.87 -1.75
CA PHE A 5 6.42 -1.84 -2.17
C PHE A 5 5.45 -2.17 -1.03
N ILE A 6 4.19 -2.48 -1.37
CA ILE A 6 3.21 -3.04 -0.43
C ILE A 6 2.57 -4.32 -1.01
N ASP A 7 2.44 -5.36 -0.20
CA ASP A 7 1.64 -6.55 -0.54
C ASP A 7 0.38 -6.58 0.34
N ILE A 8 -0.79 -6.41 -0.29
CA ILE A 8 -2.08 -6.34 0.40
C ILE A 8 -2.62 -7.78 0.54
N MET A 9 -2.38 -8.37 1.70
CA MET A 9 -2.73 -9.75 2.05
C MET A 9 -4.06 -9.81 2.81
N GLU A 10 -4.57 -11.01 3.10
CA GLU A 10 -5.90 -11.16 3.71
C GLU A 10 -6.05 -10.52 5.10
N LYS A 11 -5.00 -10.54 5.91
CA LYS A 11 -5.06 -10.17 7.34
C LYS A 11 -4.22 -8.94 7.67
N ASP A 12 -3.21 -8.66 6.86
CA ASP A 12 -2.21 -7.62 7.08
C ASP A 12 -1.66 -7.12 5.75
N ILE A 13 -0.71 -6.19 5.84
CA ILE A 13 0.01 -5.65 4.71
C ILE A 13 1.49 -5.79 4.98
N TYR A 14 2.19 -6.47 4.09
CA TYR A 14 3.64 -6.43 4.04
C TYR A 14 4.09 -5.11 3.42
N ILE A 15 5.06 -4.44 4.03
CA ILE A 15 5.68 -3.22 3.50
C ILE A 15 7.18 -3.47 3.36
N GLU A 16 7.72 -3.19 2.18
CA GLU A 16 9.16 -3.09 1.94
C GLU A 16 9.56 -1.62 1.78
N TYR A 17 10.62 -1.23 2.47
CA TYR A 17 11.19 0.12 2.42
C TYR A 17 12.40 0.19 1.48
N THR A 18 12.70 1.39 0.99
CA THR A 18 13.83 1.62 0.05
C THR A 18 15.21 1.30 0.63
N ASN A 19 15.34 1.23 1.96
CA ASN A 19 16.58 0.86 2.64
C ASN A 19 16.71 -0.65 2.91
N GLY A 20 15.77 -1.46 2.44
CA GLY A 20 15.77 -2.92 2.60
C GLY A 20 15.07 -3.44 3.86
N ASP A 21 14.61 -2.56 4.76
CA ASP A 21 13.79 -2.98 5.90
C ASP A 21 12.39 -3.39 5.44
N SER A 22 11.76 -4.27 6.21
CA SER A 22 10.38 -4.67 5.96
C SER A 22 9.60 -4.97 7.24
N GLU A 23 8.28 -4.86 7.16
CA GLU A 23 7.38 -5.16 8.27
C GLU A 23 6.01 -5.65 7.81
N TYR A 24 5.33 -6.40 8.67
CA TYR A 24 3.91 -6.72 8.53
C TYR A 24 3.10 -5.80 9.45
N ILE A 25 2.15 -5.09 8.87
CA ILE A 25 1.40 -4.05 9.57
C ILE A 25 -0.07 -4.11 9.21
N SER A 26 -0.94 -3.78 10.18
CA SER A 26 -2.39 -3.84 9.96
C SER A 26 -2.85 -2.77 8.97
N PHE A 27 -3.92 -3.07 8.22
CA PHE A 27 -4.56 -2.16 7.26
C PHE A 27 -4.71 -0.72 7.77
N THR A 28 -5.25 -0.55 8.98
CA THR A 28 -5.46 0.78 9.57
C THR A 28 -4.17 1.55 9.78
N LYS A 29 -3.11 0.87 10.25
CA LYS A 29 -1.80 1.50 10.46
C LYS A 29 -1.14 1.83 9.13
N THR A 30 -1.22 0.93 8.14
CA THR A 30 -0.69 1.17 6.79
C THR A 30 -1.36 2.35 6.10
N LYS A 31 -2.70 2.46 6.18
CA LYS A 31 -3.43 3.63 5.67
C LYS A 31 -2.90 4.93 6.28
N LYS A 32 -2.77 4.97 7.60
CA LYS A 32 -2.24 6.15 8.31
C LYS A 32 -0.81 6.47 7.87
N LEU A 33 0.03 5.45 7.70
CA LEU A 33 1.41 5.60 7.24
C LEU A 33 1.48 6.18 5.83
N ILE A 34 0.76 5.58 4.87
CA ILE A 34 0.72 6.04 3.48
C ILE A 34 0.17 7.46 3.41
N TYR A 35 -0.91 7.77 4.13
CA TYR A 35 -1.52 9.11 4.08
C TYR A 35 -0.71 10.17 4.82
N LYS A 36 0.14 9.78 5.77
CA LYS A 36 1.09 10.68 6.43
C LYS A 36 2.31 10.97 5.56
N LYS A 37 2.86 9.93 4.92
CA LYS A 37 4.06 10.05 4.08
C LYS A 37 3.77 10.59 2.68
N LEU A 38 2.56 10.33 2.17
CA LEU A 38 2.11 10.67 0.81
C LEU A 38 3.18 10.35 -0.26
N PRO A 39 3.67 9.10 -0.33
CA PRO A 39 4.63 8.73 -1.37
C PRO A 39 4.01 9.00 -2.74
N THR A 40 4.82 9.52 -3.66
CA THR A 40 4.37 9.87 -5.02
C THR A 40 4.09 8.63 -5.86
N LYS A 41 4.78 7.53 -5.57
CA LYS A 41 4.64 6.23 -6.23
C LYS A 41 4.74 5.10 -5.21
N ILE A 42 3.90 4.08 -5.36
CA ILE A 42 3.95 2.86 -4.55
C ILE A 42 3.72 1.67 -5.47
N MET A 43 4.70 0.79 -5.60
CA MET A 43 4.46 -0.49 -6.25
C MET A 43 3.62 -1.37 -5.32
N TYR A 44 2.63 -2.09 -5.83
CA TYR A 44 1.78 -2.88 -4.98
C TYR A 44 1.42 -4.24 -5.59
N ASN A 45 1.08 -5.18 -4.72
CA ASN A 45 0.34 -6.38 -5.07
C ASN A 45 -0.93 -6.44 -4.20
N CYS A 46 -1.97 -7.10 -4.70
CA CYS A 46 -3.23 -7.22 -3.98
C CYS A 46 -3.82 -8.61 -4.17
N THR A 47 -4.03 -9.31 -3.06
CA THR A 47 -4.78 -10.57 -3.05
C THR A 47 -6.25 -10.33 -3.44
N ASN A 48 -6.85 -11.26 -4.18
CA ASN A 48 -8.24 -11.18 -4.62
C ASN A 48 -9.21 -11.61 -3.50
N ASN A 49 -9.22 -10.87 -2.40
CA ASN A 49 -10.19 -11.04 -1.35
C ASN A 49 -10.87 -9.70 -1.01
N GLU A 50 -12.04 -9.79 -0.38
CA GLU A 50 -12.89 -8.62 -0.11
C GLU A 50 -12.15 -7.53 0.69
N LYS A 51 -11.43 -7.90 1.76
CA LYS A 51 -10.75 -6.94 2.64
C LYS A 51 -9.61 -6.20 1.93
N SER A 52 -8.80 -6.92 1.16
CA SER A 52 -7.69 -6.38 0.37
C SER A 52 -8.21 -5.43 -0.71
N ILE A 53 -9.29 -5.82 -1.40
CA ILE A 53 -9.93 -4.97 -2.42
C ILE A 53 -10.51 -3.70 -1.80
N ILE A 54 -11.21 -3.81 -0.66
CA ILE A 54 -11.73 -2.64 0.07
C ILE A 54 -10.59 -1.70 0.45
N PHE A 55 -9.48 -2.24 0.96
CA PHE A 55 -8.31 -1.42 1.30
C PHE A 55 -7.70 -0.74 0.08
N LEU A 56 -7.50 -1.46 -1.02
CA LEU A 56 -7.00 -0.89 -2.27
C LEU A 56 -7.91 0.25 -2.75
N ASN A 57 -9.22 0.03 -2.77
CA ASN A 57 -10.20 1.06 -3.15
C ASN A 57 -10.12 2.31 -2.27
N ILE A 58 -9.80 2.15 -0.97
CA ILE A 58 -9.55 3.30 -0.09
C ILE A 58 -8.35 4.11 -0.59
N LEU A 59 -7.24 3.45 -0.95
CA LEU A 59 -6.05 4.13 -1.48
C LEU A 59 -6.35 4.82 -2.81
N LEU A 60 -7.15 4.20 -3.69
CA LEU A 60 -7.54 4.76 -4.99
C LEU A 60 -8.33 6.08 -4.91
N ASN A 61 -8.79 6.49 -3.73
CA ASN A 61 -9.30 7.85 -3.54
C ASN A 61 -8.21 8.92 -3.78
N LYS A 62 -6.96 8.64 -3.37
CA LYS A 62 -5.81 9.55 -3.51
C LYS A 62 -4.85 9.17 -4.64
N TYR A 63 -4.93 7.94 -5.13
CA TYR A 63 -3.98 7.39 -6.10
C TYR A 63 -4.70 6.91 -7.36
N THR A 64 -4.01 6.95 -8.50
CA THR A 64 -4.38 6.26 -9.73
C THR A 64 -3.57 4.97 -9.80
N SER A 65 -4.19 3.84 -10.17
CA SER A 65 -3.47 2.58 -10.41
C SER A 65 -3.19 2.38 -11.89
N ILE A 66 -1.94 2.07 -12.23
CA ILE A 66 -1.48 1.70 -13.58
C ILE A 66 -0.48 0.55 -13.41
N ASP A 67 -0.73 -0.61 -14.02
CA ASP A 67 0.20 -1.76 -14.02
C ASP A 67 0.84 -2.06 -12.65
N ASN A 68 0.01 -2.23 -11.61
CA ASN A 68 0.45 -2.50 -10.23
C ASN A 68 1.28 -1.38 -9.58
N LEU A 69 1.16 -0.15 -10.09
CA LEU A 69 1.76 1.05 -9.53
C LEU A 69 0.67 2.05 -9.12
N LEU A 70 0.64 2.43 -7.85
CA LEU A 70 -0.15 3.55 -7.36
C LEU A 70 0.63 4.85 -7.58
N ILE A 71 0.04 5.79 -8.31
CA ILE A 71 0.59 7.12 -8.59
C ILE A 71 -0.29 8.15 -7.90
N LEU A 72 0.31 9.03 -7.08
CA LEU A 72 -0.44 10.08 -6.37
C LEU A 72 -1.11 11.02 -7.39
N LYS A 73 -2.41 11.30 -7.19
CA LYS A 73 -3.20 12.22 -8.03
C LYS A 73 -2.79 13.69 -7.83
#